data_AF-A0A971SCP5-F1
#
_entry.id   AF-A0A971SCP5-F1
#
_cell.length_a   1.000
_cell.length_b   1.000
_cell.length_c   1.000
_cell.angle_alpha   90.00
_cell.angle_beta   90.00
_cell.angle_gamma   90.00
#
_symmetry.space_group_name_H-M   'P 1'
#
loop_
_entity.id
_entity.type
_entity.pdbx_description
1 polymer ?
#
loop_
_entity_poly.entity_id
_entity_poly.type
_entity_poly.pdbx_seq_one_letter_code
_entity_poly.pdbx_strand_id
1 'polypeptide(L)'
;MGSFLVEFVHVNHSIADVVALAIHTPAGIIFHTADFKFDYTPVDGKATDFRKLAELGDKEVLAILSDSTNVEKTGYTPSEKELGKTFYSDWTTTKNQIREILGKHLYERMKRRPMILPIIMEV
;
A
#
# COMPACT_ATOMS: atom_id res chain seq x y z
N MET A 1 2.96 26.03 -16.50
CA MET A 1 3.79 25.24 -17.43
C MET A 1 3.17 25.33 -18.82
N GLY A 2 3.74 26.13 -19.74
CA GLY A 2 3.35 26.13 -21.17
C GLY A 2 1.87 25.83 -21.50
N SER A 3 1.65 24.93 -22.45
CA SER A 3 0.33 24.44 -22.89
C SER A 3 -0.19 23.24 -22.10
N PHE A 4 0.31 23.02 -20.87
CA PHE A 4 -0.01 21.85 -20.06
C PHE A 4 -0.67 22.27 -18.75
N LEU A 5 -1.88 21.74 -18.50
CA LEU A 5 -2.53 21.79 -17.20
C LEU A 5 -2.47 20.39 -16.59
N VAL A 6 -2.00 20.26 -15.35
CA VAL A 6 -1.85 18.98 -14.66
C VAL A 6 -2.79 18.94 -13.47
N GLU A 7 -3.67 17.95 -13.43
CA GLU A 7 -4.51 17.64 -12.28
C GLU A 7 -3.99 16.36 -11.60
N PHE A 8 -4.03 16.33 -10.26
CA PHE A 8 -3.61 15.17 -9.47
C PHE A 8 -4.83 14.37 -9.03
N VAL A 9 -4.73 13.04 -9.10
CA VAL A 9 -5.78 12.12 -8.65
C VAL A 9 -5.18 11.18 -7.61
N HIS A 10 -5.72 11.18 -6.39
CA HIS A 10 -5.24 10.28 -5.35
C HIS A 10 -5.49 8.82 -5.73
N VAL A 11 -4.45 7.99 -5.63
CA VAL A 11 -4.51 6.54 -5.88
C VAL A 11 -3.86 5.78 -4.72
N ASN A 12 -4.32 4.56 -4.46
CA ASN A 12 -3.66 3.71 -3.47
C ASN A 12 -2.41 3.06 -4.06
N HIS A 13 -1.39 2.94 -3.23
CA HIS A 13 -0.20 2.14 -3.50
C HIS A 13 0.37 1.65 -2.15
N SER A 14 1.52 0.98 -2.14
CA SER A 14 2.19 0.51 -0.92
C SER A 14 2.92 1.63 -0.14
N ILE A 15 2.93 2.85 -0.69
CA ILE A 15 3.49 4.06 -0.06
C ILE A 15 2.37 5.11 -0.04
N ALA A 16 2.35 5.94 1.01
CA ALA A 16 1.33 6.97 1.19
C ALA A 16 1.45 8.12 0.17
N ASP A 17 0.32 8.82 -0.02
CA ASP A 17 0.20 10.06 -0.81
C ASP A 17 0.66 9.95 -2.29
N VAL A 18 0.50 8.76 -2.89
CA VAL A 18 0.70 8.55 -4.32
C VAL A 18 -0.44 9.16 -5.13
N VAL A 19 -0.09 9.81 -6.23
CA VAL A 19 -1.05 10.46 -7.13
C VAL A 19 -0.81 10.04 -8.57
N ALA A 20 -1.91 9.78 -9.27
CA ALA A 20 -1.96 9.74 -10.73
C ALA A 20 -2.05 11.16 -11.30
N LEU A 21 -1.67 11.32 -12.57
CA LEU A 21 -1.62 12.60 -13.26
C LEU A 21 -2.60 12.60 -14.44
N ALA A 22 -3.50 13.58 -14.48
CA ALA A 22 -4.24 13.95 -15.68
C ALA A 22 -3.57 15.16 -16.33
N ILE A 23 -2.92 14.94 -17.47
CA ILE A 23 -2.17 15.94 -18.22
C ILE A 23 -3.03 16.42 -19.37
N HIS A 24 -3.57 17.62 -19.24
CA HIS A 24 -4.39 18.27 -20.25
C HIS A 24 -3.50 18.96 -21.28
N THR A 25 -3.72 18.62 -22.54
CA THR A 25 -3.01 19.19 -23.70
C THR A 25 -4.04 19.68 -24.73
N PRO A 26 -3.64 20.52 -25.70
CA PRO A 26 -4.53 20.88 -26.82
C PRO A 26 -5.02 19.68 -27.66
N ALA A 27 -4.30 18.55 -27.63
CA ALA A 27 -4.68 17.34 -28.37
C ALA A 27 -5.65 16.43 -27.59
N GLY A 28 -5.80 16.62 -26.28
CA GLY A 28 -6.58 15.76 -25.40
C GLY A 28 -5.90 15.49 -24.06
N ILE A 29 -6.56 14.67 -23.23
CA ILE A 29 -6.10 14.33 -21.87
C ILE A 29 -5.24 13.06 -21.91
N ILE A 30 -4.02 13.14 -21.38
CA ILE A 30 -3.18 11.97 -21.13
C ILE A 30 -3.27 11.63 -19.65
N PHE A 31 -3.70 10.42 -19.31
CA PHE A 31 -3.80 9.97 -17.92
C PHE A 31 -2.66 9.00 -17.59
N HIS A 32 -1.81 9.34 -16.62
CA HIS A 32 -0.76 8.47 -16.12
C HIS A 32 -1.12 7.97 -14.72
N THR A 33 -1.27 6.66 -14.56
CA THR A 33 -1.78 6.05 -13.32
C THR A 33 -0.80 6.11 -12.14
N ALA A 34 0.48 6.41 -12.39
CA ALA A 34 1.58 6.02 -11.51
C ALA A 34 1.58 4.50 -11.21
N ASP A 35 2.37 4.06 -10.23
CA ASP A 35 2.23 2.73 -9.64
C ASP A 35 1.02 2.73 -8.70
N PHE A 36 0.09 1.81 -8.89
CA PHE A 36 -1.20 1.83 -8.20
C PHE A 36 -1.74 0.44 -7.88
N LYS A 37 -2.64 0.39 -6.92
CA LYS A 37 -3.57 -0.71 -6.66
C LYS A 37 -4.93 -0.13 -6.29
N PHE A 38 -5.98 -0.93 -6.42
CA PHE A 38 -7.29 -0.56 -5.87
C PHE A 38 -7.47 -1.24 -4.52
N ASP A 39 -7.34 -0.46 -3.44
CA ASP A 39 -7.68 -0.90 -2.09
C ASP A 39 -8.97 -0.18 -1.65
N TYR A 40 -10.03 -0.95 -1.43
CA TYR A 40 -11.32 -0.40 -0.99
C TYR A 40 -11.38 -0.17 0.53
N THR A 41 -10.44 -0.73 1.28
CA THR A 41 -10.37 -0.61 2.74
C THR A 41 -8.93 -0.32 3.22
N PRO A 42 -8.27 0.71 2.68
CA PRO A 42 -6.88 1.00 3.02
C PRO A 42 -6.75 1.36 4.49
N VAL A 43 -5.60 1.06 5.08
CA VAL A 43 -5.36 1.24 6.53
C VAL A 43 -5.38 2.71 6.95
N ASP A 44 -5.00 3.62 6.05
CA ASP A 44 -5.01 5.07 6.25
C ASP A 44 -6.40 5.71 5.99
N GLY A 45 -7.37 4.92 5.54
CA GLY A 45 -8.72 5.37 5.20
C GLY A 45 -8.82 6.21 3.92
N LYS A 46 -7.73 6.43 3.19
CA LYS A 46 -7.71 7.24 1.96
C LYS A 46 -7.82 6.35 0.73
N ALA A 47 -9.04 5.94 0.38
CA ALA A 47 -9.28 5.19 -0.85
C ALA A 47 -8.97 6.03 -2.11
N THR A 48 -8.66 5.34 -3.20
CA THR A 48 -8.50 5.94 -4.54
C THR A 48 -9.69 6.82 -4.89
N ASP A 49 -9.44 7.98 -5.51
CA ASP A 49 -10.50 8.91 -5.91
C ASP A 49 -11.22 8.42 -7.18
N PHE A 50 -12.07 7.42 -7.00
CA PHE A 50 -12.89 6.85 -8.07
C PHE A 50 -13.83 7.86 -8.71
N ARG A 51 -14.26 8.88 -7.97
CA ARG A 51 -15.12 9.94 -8.51
C ARG A 51 -14.36 10.71 -9.57
N LYS A 52 -13.13 11.14 -9.28
CA LYS A 52 -12.30 11.87 -10.22
C LYS A 52 -11.91 11.02 -11.42
N LEU A 53 -11.65 9.72 -11.22
CA LEU A 53 -11.43 8.78 -12.32
C LEU A 53 -12.65 8.70 -13.25
N ALA A 54 -13.87 8.61 -12.71
CA ALA A 54 -15.10 8.62 -13.50
C ALA A 54 -15.28 9.94 -14.27
N GLU A 55 -15.09 11.08 -13.61
CA GLU A 55 -15.17 12.40 -14.24
C GLU A 55 -14.13 12.58 -15.38
N LEU A 56 -12.95 11.96 -15.28
CA LEU A 56 -11.95 11.94 -16.35
C LEU A 56 -12.36 11.00 -17.49
N GLY A 57 -12.96 9.86 -17.18
CA GLY A 57 -13.52 8.94 -18.18
C GLY A 57 -14.61 9.60 -19.04
N ASP A 58 -15.51 10.35 -18.40
CA ASP A 58 -16.57 11.11 -19.09
C ASP A 58 -16.03 12.22 -20.01
N LYS A 59 -14.80 12.68 -19.77
CA LYS A 59 -14.11 13.69 -20.60
C LYS A 59 -13.33 13.10 -21.78
N GLU A 60 -13.42 11.79 -22.00
CA GLU A 60 -12.74 11.06 -23.08
C GLU A 60 -11.22 11.25 -23.08
N VAL A 61 -10.51 10.44 -22.29
CA VAL A 61 -9.05 10.45 -22.26
C VAL A 61 -8.46 9.99 -23.60
N LEU A 62 -7.45 10.72 -24.08
CA LEU A 62 -6.74 10.42 -25.33
C LEU A 62 -5.85 9.19 -25.19
N ALA A 63 -5.15 9.07 -24.07
CA ALA A 63 -4.21 7.98 -23.81
C ALA A 63 -4.08 7.70 -22.31
N ILE A 64 -3.81 6.44 -21.97
CA ILE A 64 -3.51 6.01 -20.60
C ILE A 64 -2.11 5.37 -20.56
N LEU A 65 -1.29 5.82 -19.62
CA LEU A 65 -0.01 5.19 -19.26
C LEU A 65 -0.23 4.47 -17.93
N SER A 66 -0.53 3.18 -18.02
CA SER A 66 -0.85 2.32 -16.88
C SER A 66 0.38 1.57 -16.36
N ASP A 67 0.43 1.37 -15.04
CA ASP A 67 1.28 0.33 -14.45
C ASP A 67 0.87 -1.06 -14.97
N SER A 68 1.86 -1.92 -15.19
CA SER A 68 1.73 -3.30 -15.70
C SER A 68 2.41 -4.33 -14.79
N THR A 69 2.94 -3.91 -13.64
CA THR A 69 3.75 -4.74 -12.72
C THR A 69 3.06 -6.06 -12.34
N ASN A 70 1.74 -6.06 -12.22
CA ASN A 70 0.95 -7.23 -11.80
C ASN A 70 -0.01 -7.76 -12.88
N VAL A 71 0.14 -7.40 -14.16
CA VAL A 71 -0.81 -7.77 -15.22
C VAL A 71 -0.95 -9.28 -15.45
N GLU A 72 0.10 -10.06 -15.13
CA GLU A 72 0.08 -11.52 -15.27
C GLU A 72 -0.58 -12.25 -14.10
N LYS A 73 -0.85 -11.55 -12.99
CA LYS A 73 -1.50 -12.14 -11.81
C LYS A 73 -3.02 -12.09 -11.96
N THR A 74 -3.65 -13.25 -11.88
CA THR A 74 -5.12 -13.35 -11.90
C THR A 74 -5.73 -12.91 -10.58
N GLY A 75 -6.89 -12.27 -10.63
CA GLY A 75 -7.63 -11.84 -9.43
C GLY A 75 -7.34 -10.38 -9.08
N TYR A 76 -7.36 -10.07 -7.79
CA TYR A 76 -7.14 -8.71 -7.27
C TYR A 76 -6.11 -8.74 -6.14
N THR A 77 -5.43 -7.61 -5.94
CA THR A 77 -4.52 -7.42 -4.82
C THR A 77 -5.33 -7.29 -3.52
N PRO A 78 -5.12 -8.13 -2.50
CA PRO A 78 -5.81 -8.02 -1.23
C PRO A 78 -5.58 -6.67 -0.55
N SER A 79 -6.56 -6.22 0.24
CA SER A 79 -6.43 -5.00 1.01
C SER A 79 -5.31 -5.12 2.05
N GLU A 80 -4.59 -4.04 2.31
CA GLU A 80 -3.59 -3.99 3.38
C GLU A 80 -4.19 -4.35 4.74
N LYS A 81 -5.47 -4.01 4.95
CA LYS A 81 -6.19 -4.36 6.17
C LYS A 81 -6.40 -5.87 6.31
N GLU A 82 -6.58 -6.59 5.21
CA GLU A 82 -6.68 -8.05 5.21
C GLU A 82 -5.31 -8.70 5.44
N LEU A 83 -4.27 -8.17 4.81
CA LEU A 83 -2.89 -8.57 5.05
C LEU A 83 -2.52 -8.41 6.53
N GLY A 84 -2.85 -7.26 7.13
CA GLY A 84 -2.63 -6.99 8.54
C GLY A 84 -3.20 -8.08 9.44
N LYS A 85 -4.42 -8.58 9.18
CA LYS A 85 -5.03 -9.67 9.98
C LYS A 85 -4.19 -10.94 9.99
N THR A 86 -3.63 -11.32 8.85
CA THR A 86 -2.73 -12.47 8.72
C THR A 86 -1.39 -12.21 9.42
N PHE A 87 -0.84 -11.00 9.29
CA PHE A 87 0.39 -10.61 9.98
C PHE A 87 0.23 -10.55 11.51
N TYR A 88 -0.92 -10.13 12.05
CA TYR A 88 -1.19 -10.13 13.49
C TYR A 88 -1.18 -11.54 14.09
N SER A 89 -1.69 -12.55 13.37
CA SER A 89 -1.57 -13.94 13.81
C SER A 89 -0.11 -14.41 13.84
N ASP A 90 0.70 -13.98 12.88
CA ASP A 90 2.13 -14.30 12.83
C ASP A 90 2.93 -13.56 13.90
N TRP A 91 2.54 -12.34 14.27
CA TRP A 91 3.23 -11.58 15.31
C TRP A 91 3.13 -12.21 16.69
N THR A 92 1.97 -12.77 17.03
CA THR A 92 1.81 -13.50 18.29
C THR A 92 2.77 -14.70 18.33
N THR A 93 2.83 -15.46 17.24
CA THR A 93 3.72 -16.62 17.08
C THR A 93 5.19 -16.21 17.17
N THR A 94 5.57 -15.16 16.45
CA THR A 94 6.95 -14.63 16.41
C THR A 94 7.38 -14.09 17.78
N LYS A 95 6.52 -13.33 18.47
CA LYS A 95 6.77 -12.86 19.84
C LYS A 95 6.99 -14.02 20.81
N ASN A 96 6.22 -15.09 20.67
CA ASN A 96 6.39 -16.29 21.51
C ASN A 96 7.71 -17.00 21.23
N GLN A 97 8.07 -17.20 19.95
CA GLN A 97 9.35 -17.80 19.57
C GLN A 97 10.55 -17.00 20.08
N ILE A 98 10.52 -15.67 19.94
CA ILE A 98 11.57 -14.77 20.46
C ILE A 98 11.69 -14.92 21.99
N ARG A 99 10.57 -14.94 22.72
CA ARG A 99 10.57 -15.11 24.18
C ARG A 99 11.12 -16.46 24.60
N GLU A 100 10.80 -17.53 23.89
CA GLU A 100 11.25 -18.88 24.20
C GLU A 100 12.76 -19.04 23.98
N ILE A 101 13.26 -18.63 22.82
CA ILE A 101 14.68 -18.71 22.45
C ILE A 101 15.52 -17.86 23.40
N LEU A 102 15.15 -16.58 23.59
CA LEU A 102 15.86 -15.68 24.49
C LEU A 102 15.73 -16.13 25.95
N GLY A 103 14.57 -16.65 26.35
CA GLY A 103 14.35 -17.16 27.69
C GLY A 103 15.28 -18.33 28.04
N LYS A 104 15.42 -19.30 27.12
CA LYS A 104 16.34 -20.42 27.28
C LYS A 104 17.79 -19.94 27.37
N HIS A 105 18.20 -19.09 26.43
CA HIS A 105 19.57 -18.57 26.37
C HIS A 105 19.96 -17.75 27.62
N LEU A 106 19.08 -16.85 28.06
CA LEU A 106 19.33 -15.99 29.22
C LEU A 106 19.32 -16.80 30.53
N TYR A 107 18.47 -17.82 30.64
CA TYR A 107 18.47 -18.70 31.82
C TYR A 107 19.76 -19.53 31.92
N GLU A 108 20.25 -20.07 30.80
CA GLU A 108 21.53 -20.81 30.77
C GLU A 108 22.70 -19.94 31.24
N ARG A 109 22.73 -18.67 30.82
CA ARG A 109 23.78 -17.69 31.13
C ARG A 109 23.67 -17.11 32.55
N MET A 110 22.46 -16.77 32.99
CA MET A 110 22.24 -15.95 34.19
C MET A 110 21.67 -16.72 35.38
N LYS A 111 21.20 -17.96 35.18
CA LYS A 111 20.44 -18.76 36.17
C LYS A 111 19.24 -18.01 36.76
N ARG A 112 18.69 -17.05 36.01
CA ARG A 112 17.56 -16.19 36.36
C ARG A 112 16.65 -16.05 35.14
N ARG A 113 15.36 -15.72 35.37
CA ARG A 113 14.36 -15.51 34.31
C ARG A 113 14.00 -14.03 34.19
N PRO A 114 14.74 -13.23 33.40
CA PRO A 114 14.42 -11.83 33.20
C PRO A 114 13.12 -11.67 32.39
N MET A 115 12.45 -10.52 32.55
CA MET A 115 11.30 -10.16 31.72
C MET A 115 11.78 -9.87 30.29
N ILE A 116 11.16 -10.53 29.31
CA ILE A 116 11.44 -10.32 27.88
C ILE A 116 10.21 -9.66 27.26
N LEU A 117 10.37 -8.44 26.74
CA LEU A 117 9.30 -7.69 26.07
C LEU A 117 9.70 -7.41 24.62
N PRO A 118 9.31 -8.28 23.66
CA PRO A 118 9.58 -8.03 22.24
C PRO A 118 8.69 -6.88 21.75
N ILE A 119 9.32 -5.80 21.31
CA ILE A 119 8.67 -4.67 20.63
C ILE A 119 8.84 -4.89 19.13
N ILE A 120 7.72 -4.87 18.40
CA ILE A 120 7.68 -4.99 16.95
C ILE A 120 7.02 -3.72 16.44
N MET A 121 7.69 -3.02 15.53
CA MET A 121 7.21 -1.79 14.91
C MET A 121 6.94 -2.05 13.43
N GLU A 122 5.80 -1.58 12.93
CA GLU A 122 5.50 -1.51 11.50
C GLU A 122 6.06 -0.19 10.94
N VAL A 123 6.58 -0.23 9.71
CA VAL A 123 7.03 0.95 8.94
C VAL A 123 6.04 1.18 7.81
#